data_AF-M5DM80-F1
#
_entry.id   AF-M5DM80-F1
#
_cell.length_a   1.000
_cell.length_b   1.000
_cell.length_c   1.000
_cell.angle_alpha   90.00
_cell.angle_beta   90.00
_cell.angle_gamma   90.00
#
_symmetry.space_group_name_H-M   'P 1'
#
loop_
_entity.id
_entity.type
_entity.pdbx_description
1 polymer ?
#
loop_
_entity_poly.entity_id
_entity_poly.type
_entity_poly.pdbx_seq_one_letter_code
_entity_poly.pdbx_strand_id
1 'polypeptide(L)'
;MILLWSSINKVVSLLVLVILFSIIGACAMSDNIELTWEWPDGRVSDQKFLIKVNNVESKSSGFFGIGKSPSIASNIPSPVVLTGEILKDEMLEGKSIKVTLPKLELESIRSGDYAVVGVMDENTCICIVKVASSSEDISKVSCP
;
A
#
# COMPACT_ATOMS: atom_id res chain seq x y z
N MET A 1 29.97 -40.80 -32.57
CA MET A 1 29.74 -39.34 -32.51
C MET A 1 28.24 -38.97 -32.64
N ILE A 2 27.35 -39.73 -31.99
CA ILE A 2 25.87 -39.51 -32.06
C ILE A 2 25.26 -39.38 -30.64
N LEU A 3 25.93 -39.96 -29.62
CA LEU A 3 25.48 -39.94 -28.23
C LEU A 3 25.69 -38.60 -27.51
N LEU A 4 26.61 -37.76 -27.97
CA LEU A 4 26.86 -36.43 -27.39
C LEU A 4 25.80 -35.39 -27.78
N TRP A 5 25.18 -35.53 -28.96
CA TRP A 5 24.21 -34.55 -29.47
C TRP A 5 22.83 -34.68 -28.80
N SER A 6 22.44 -35.90 -28.44
CA SER A 6 21.20 -36.18 -27.69
C SER A 6 21.23 -35.59 -26.27
N SER A 7 22.40 -35.59 -25.62
CA SER A 7 22.57 -35.05 -24.27
C SER A 7 22.49 -33.52 -24.25
N ILE A 8 23.08 -32.85 -25.24
CA ILE A 8 23.04 -31.39 -25.38
C ILE A 8 21.60 -30.89 -25.60
N ASN A 9 20.81 -31.57 -26.44
CA ASN A 9 19.41 -31.19 -26.69
C ASN A 9 18.53 -31.30 -25.43
N LYS A 10 18.81 -32.27 -24.55
CA LYS A 10 18.08 -32.41 -23.27
C LYS A 10 18.45 -31.32 -22.28
N VAL A 11 19.72 -30.95 -22.18
CA VAL A 11 20.19 -29.89 -21.28
C VAL A 11 19.71 -28.51 -21.74
N VAL A 12 19.74 -28.24 -23.04
CA VAL A 12 19.22 -26.98 -23.62
C VAL A 12 17.71 -26.89 -23.44
N SER A 13 16.97 -27.98 -23.67
CA SER A 13 15.52 -28.02 -23.44
C SER A 13 15.15 -27.79 -21.97
N LEU A 14 15.91 -28.38 -21.04
CA LEU A 14 15.72 -28.18 -19.60
C LEU A 14 16.00 -26.73 -19.18
N LEU A 15 17.06 -26.11 -19.70
CA LEU A 15 17.42 -24.71 -19.41
C LEU A 15 16.38 -23.72 -19.95
N VAL A 16 15.87 -23.94 -21.16
CA VAL A 16 14.81 -23.11 -21.75
C VAL A 16 13.52 -23.21 -20.92
N LEU A 17 13.19 -24.38 -20.39
CA LEU A 17 12.02 -24.57 -19.52
C LEU A 17 12.12 -23.81 -18.19
N VAL A 18 13.32 -23.80 -17.56
CA VAL A 18 13.57 -23.10 -16.29
C VAL A 18 13.52 -21.58 -16.48
N ILE A 19 14.01 -21.07 -17.62
CA ILE A 19 13.93 -19.65 -17.96
C ILE A 19 12.46 -19.25 -18.22
N LEU A 20 11.67 -20.08 -18.91
CA LEU A 20 10.25 -19.82 -19.14
C LEU A 20 9.40 -19.79 -17.85
N PHE A 21 9.72 -20.64 -16.86
CA PHE A 21 9.04 -20.62 -15.56
C PHE A 21 9.38 -19.39 -14.69
N SER A 22 10.54 -18.76 -14.92
CA SER A 22 10.97 -17.59 -14.14
C SER A 22 10.30 -16.28 -14.57
N ILE A 23 9.61 -16.26 -15.73
CA ILE A 23 8.96 -15.06 -16.28
C ILE A 23 7.47 -15.02 -15.93
N ILE A 24 6.91 -16.10 -15.39
CA ILE A 24 5.59 -16.08 -14.74
C ILE A 24 5.79 -15.50 -13.34
N GLY A 25 6.21 -14.23 -13.32
CA GLY A 25 6.22 -13.41 -12.14
C GLY A 25 4.86 -13.50 -11.51
N ALA A 26 4.83 -14.07 -10.30
CA ALA A 26 3.71 -13.98 -9.42
C ALA A 26 3.40 -12.49 -9.23
N CYS A 27 2.42 -11.97 -9.97
CA CYS A 27 1.67 -10.83 -9.52
C CYS A 27 0.97 -11.30 -8.25
N ALA A 28 1.67 -11.26 -7.12
CA ALA A 28 1.07 -11.41 -5.82
C ALA A 28 0.03 -10.31 -5.73
N MET A 29 -1.24 -10.67 -5.92
CA MET A 29 -2.34 -9.80 -5.55
C MET A 29 -2.24 -9.63 -4.05
N SER A 30 -1.54 -8.59 -3.62
CA SER A 30 -1.52 -8.15 -2.24
C SER A 30 -2.96 -7.81 -1.89
N ASP A 31 -3.54 -8.50 -0.90
CA ASP A 31 -4.80 -8.10 -0.28
C ASP A 31 -4.62 -6.65 0.18
N ASN A 32 -5.22 -5.72 -0.55
CA ASN A 32 -5.19 -4.31 -0.19
C ASN A 32 -6.30 -4.08 0.83
N ILE A 33 -5.90 -3.74 2.05
CA ILE A 33 -6.81 -3.30 3.11
C ILE A 33 -7.27 -1.89 2.73
N GLU A 34 -8.54 -1.76 2.34
CA GLU A 34 -9.13 -0.47 2.01
C GLU A 34 -9.64 0.20 3.28
N LEU A 35 -9.01 1.31 3.65
CA LEU A 35 -9.38 2.12 4.80
C LEU A 35 -10.25 3.30 4.36
N THR A 36 -11.27 3.59 5.17
CA THR A 36 -12.15 4.75 5.00
C THR A 36 -11.61 5.91 5.83
N TRP A 37 -11.39 7.07 5.21
CA TRP A 37 -10.98 8.26 5.95
C TRP A 37 -12.17 8.93 6.62
N GLU A 38 -12.01 9.28 7.90
CA GLU A 38 -12.90 10.17 8.63
C GLU A 38 -12.10 11.15 9.50
N TRP A 39 -12.63 12.35 9.76
CA TRP A 39 -11.97 13.28 10.69
C TRP A 39 -12.04 12.78 12.13
N PRO A 40 -11.01 13.01 12.96
CA PRO A 40 -10.95 12.45 14.30
C PRO A 40 -12.10 12.93 15.20
N ASP A 41 -12.50 14.21 15.15
CA ASP A 41 -13.65 14.78 15.90
C ASP A 41 -13.75 14.33 17.39
N GLY A 42 -12.60 14.30 18.08
CA GLY A 42 -12.51 13.87 19.49
C GLY A 42 -12.50 12.36 19.71
N ARG A 43 -12.51 11.56 18.64
CA ARG A 43 -12.31 10.10 18.68
C ARG A 43 -10.84 9.74 18.83
N VAL A 44 -10.60 8.53 19.31
CA VAL A 44 -9.27 7.97 19.61
C VAL A 44 -9.05 6.73 18.77
N SER A 45 -7.84 6.53 18.26
CA SER A 45 -7.50 5.33 17.48
C SER A 45 -7.35 4.11 18.40
N ASP A 46 -7.98 3.00 18.01
CA ASP A 46 -7.85 1.71 18.68
C ASP A 46 -6.53 1.03 18.32
N GLN A 47 -6.06 1.27 17.09
CA GLN A 47 -4.89 0.63 16.50
C GLN A 47 -4.03 1.66 15.77
N LYS A 48 -2.72 1.40 15.75
CA LYS A 48 -1.75 2.23 15.01
C LYS A 48 -0.83 1.33 14.20
N PHE A 49 -0.72 1.62 12.91
CA PHE A 49 0.14 0.88 11.99
C PHE A 49 1.28 1.78 11.54
N LEU A 50 2.52 1.27 11.62
CA LEU A 50 3.65 1.89 10.93
C LEU A 50 3.67 1.39 9.50
N ILE A 51 3.61 2.31 8.55
CA ILE A 51 3.64 2.01 7.13
C ILE A 51 4.88 2.57 6.44
N LYS A 52 5.31 1.89 5.38
CA LYS A 52 6.09 2.50 4.31
C LYS A 52 5.15 3.02 3.25
N VAL A 53 5.24 4.29 2.93
CA VAL A 53 4.40 4.91 1.90
C VAL A 53 4.90 4.47 0.53
N ASN A 54 4.07 3.75 -0.20
CA ASN A 54 4.40 3.25 -1.52
C ASN A 54 4.06 4.29 -2.59
N ASN A 55 2.88 4.92 -2.48
CA ASN A 55 2.43 5.91 -3.44
C ASN A 55 1.51 6.95 -2.81
N VAL A 56 1.53 8.16 -3.37
CA VAL A 56 0.65 9.28 -3.03
C VAL A 56 0.16 9.92 -4.33
N GLU A 57 -1.07 9.61 -4.74
CA GLU A 57 -1.64 10.04 -6.01
C GLU A 57 -2.79 11.02 -5.78
N SER A 58 -2.70 12.21 -6.36
CA SER A 58 -3.87 13.10 -6.41
C SER A 58 -4.95 12.43 -7.24
N LYS A 59 -6.18 12.37 -6.73
CA LYS A 59 -7.31 11.86 -7.51
C LYS A 59 -7.64 12.89 -8.60
N SER A 60 -6.94 12.82 -9.73
CA SER A 60 -7.23 13.69 -10.87
C SER A 60 -8.64 13.37 -11.35
N SER A 61 -9.52 14.36 -11.37
CA SER A 61 -10.74 14.31 -12.15
C SER A 61 -10.34 14.10 -13.61
N GLY A 62 -10.36 12.85 -14.06
CA GLY A 62 -10.14 12.54 -15.47
C GLY A 62 -11.05 13.41 -16.33
N PHE A 63 -10.52 13.86 -17.47
CA PHE A 63 -11.13 14.80 -18.43
C PHE A 63 -12.56 14.40 -18.89
N PHE A 64 -13.02 13.19 -18.57
CA PHE A 64 -14.31 12.65 -19.01
C PHE A 64 -15.18 12.00 -17.94
N GLY A 65 -14.99 12.24 -16.63
CA GLY A 65 -16.01 11.93 -15.60
C GLY A 65 -16.50 10.48 -15.45
N ILE A 66 -16.03 9.54 -16.25
CA ILE A 66 -16.36 8.11 -16.22
C ILE A 66 -15.37 7.46 -15.26
N GLY A 67 -15.84 7.06 -14.08
CA GLY A 67 -15.00 6.55 -12.99
C GLY A 67 -15.24 7.23 -11.64
N LYS A 68 -16.21 8.16 -11.56
CA LYS A 68 -16.76 8.61 -10.28
C LYS A 68 -17.36 7.40 -9.55
N SER A 69 -16.60 6.76 -8.67
CA SER A 69 -17.20 5.98 -7.59
C SER A 69 -17.99 6.98 -6.73
N PRO A 70 -19.34 6.93 -6.73
CA PRO A 70 -20.18 8.02 -6.21
C PRO A 70 -20.14 8.16 -4.69
N SER A 71 -19.54 7.21 -3.97
CA SER A 71 -19.76 7.01 -2.54
C SER A 71 -18.65 7.52 -1.61
N ILE A 72 -17.44 7.81 -2.10
CA ILE A 72 -16.28 8.15 -1.23
C ILE A 72 -15.72 9.56 -1.47
N ALA A 73 -15.97 10.17 -2.63
CA ALA A 73 -15.29 11.41 -3.04
C ALA A 73 -16.18 12.66 -3.05
N SER A 74 -17.46 12.56 -2.70
CA SER A 74 -18.38 13.70 -2.74
C SER A 74 -18.12 14.75 -1.65
N ASN A 75 -17.47 14.38 -0.54
CA ASN A 75 -17.30 15.26 0.63
C ASN A 75 -15.84 15.50 1.07
N ILE A 76 -14.84 14.86 0.46
CA ILE A 76 -13.43 15.04 0.83
C ILE A 76 -12.81 16.14 -0.05
N PRO A 77 -12.35 17.27 0.52
CA PRO A 77 -11.76 18.34 -0.27
C PRO A 77 -10.38 17.93 -0.79
N SER A 78 -10.15 18.12 -2.10
CA SER A 78 -8.89 17.77 -2.77
C SER A 78 -8.40 16.34 -2.44
N PRO A 79 -9.16 15.30 -2.81
CA PRO A 79 -8.87 13.94 -2.39
C PRO A 79 -7.55 13.42 -2.98
N VAL A 80 -6.76 12.77 -2.13
CA VAL A 80 -5.50 12.09 -2.48
C VAL A 80 -5.61 10.64 -2.03
N VAL A 81 -5.12 9.72 -2.86
CA VAL A 81 -5.03 8.30 -2.56
C VAL A 81 -3.62 8.03 -2.06
N LEU A 82 -3.50 7.57 -0.82
CA LEU A 82 -2.26 7.06 -0.26
C LEU A 82 -2.31 5.53 -0.27
N THR A 83 -1.23 4.91 -0.72
CA THR A 83 -1.00 3.47 -0.53
C THR A 83 0.30 3.24 0.22
N GLY A 84 0.32 2.22 1.06
CA GLY A 84 1.49 1.88 1.86
C GLY A 84 1.50 0.42 2.29
N GLU A 85 2.65 -0.04 2.75
CA GLU A 85 2.85 -1.40 3.28
C GLU A 85 3.00 -1.34 4.79
N ILE A 86 2.28 -2.19 5.52
CA ILE A 86 2.40 -2.29 6.98
C ILE A 86 3.72 -2.96 7.35
N LEU A 87 4.52 -2.28 8.17
CA LEU A 87 5.84 -2.75 8.62
C LEU A 87 5.85 -3.34 10.03
N LYS A 88 4.85 -2.98 10.85
CA LYS A 88 4.79 -3.40 12.25
C LYS A 88 3.34 -3.66 12.64
N ASP A 89 2.96 -4.94 12.63
CA ASP A 89 1.72 -5.48 13.20
C ASP A 89 1.85 -7.01 13.26
N GLU A 90 1.30 -7.68 14.27
CA GLU A 90 1.44 -9.15 14.40
C GLU A 90 0.72 -9.94 13.29
N MET A 91 -0.35 -9.40 12.72
CA MET A 91 -1.22 -10.11 11.78
C MET A 91 -1.20 -9.54 10.37
N LEU A 92 -0.87 -8.26 10.23
CA LEU A 92 -1.01 -7.48 9.01
C LEU A 92 0.34 -7.05 8.41
N GLU A 93 1.47 -7.42 9.00
CA GLU A 93 2.80 -7.11 8.43
C GLU A 93 2.92 -7.61 6.98
N GLY A 94 3.44 -6.75 6.10
CA GLY A 94 3.55 -7.00 4.66
C GLY A 94 2.24 -6.84 3.86
N LYS A 95 1.11 -6.59 4.51
CA LYS A 95 -0.14 -6.22 3.81
C LYS A 95 -0.07 -4.78 3.33
N SER A 96 -0.73 -4.53 2.18
CA SER A 96 -0.87 -3.17 1.66
C SER A 96 -2.13 -2.52 2.21
N ILE A 97 -2.06 -1.24 2.53
CA ILE A 97 -3.22 -0.40 2.82
C ILE A 97 -3.46 0.60 1.71
N LYS A 98 -4.71 1.03 1.56
CA LYS A 98 -5.12 2.11 0.68
C LYS A 98 -6.14 2.98 1.39
N VAL A 99 -5.90 4.29 1.40
CA VAL A 99 -6.80 5.28 2.02
C VAL A 99 -6.94 6.49 1.09
N THR A 100 -8.17 7.00 0.97
CA THR A 100 -8.45 8.26 0.28
C THR A 100 -8.76 9.33 1.30
N LEU A 101 -7.93 10.38 1.39
CA LEU A 101 -8.01 11.41 2.42
C LEU A 101 -7.82 12.82 1.82
N PRO A 102 -8.15 13.90 2.56
CA PRO A 102 -7.84 15.25 2.13
C PRO A 102 -6.34 15.44 1.98
N LYS A 103 -5.90 16.13 0.92
CA LYS A 103 -4.49 16.46 0.72
C LYS A 103 -3.82 17.14 1.92
N LEU A 104 -4.57 17.93 2.68
CA LEU A 104 -4.08 18.67 3.85
C LEU A 104 -3.50 17.74 4.92
N GLU A 105 -4.13 16.58 5.13
CA GLU A 105 -3.75 15.61 6.17
C GLU A 105 -2.44 14.89 5.85
N LEU A 106 -1.98 14.93 4.59
CA LEU A 106 -0.69 14.35 4.20
C LEU A 106 0.50 15.24 4.57
N GLU A 107 0.28 16.53 4.86
CA GLU A 107 1.33 17.52 5.12
C GLU A 107 2.53 17.43 4.13
N SER A 108 3.61 16.76 4.55
CA SER A 108 4.86 16.57 3.81
C SER A 108 5.17 15.11 3.43
N ILE A 109 4.22 14.20 3.64
CA ILE A 109 4.33 12.77 3.33
C ILE A 109 4.41 12.56 1.81
N ARG A 110 5.38 11.75 1.39
CA ARG A 110 5.66 11.38 -0.01
C ARG A 110 5.92 9.88 -0.10
N SER A 111 5.90 9.35 -1.32
CA SER A 111 6.35 7.99 -1.60
C SER A 111 7.78 7.76 -1.09
N GLY A 112 8.01 6.63 -0.45
CA GLY A 112 9.27 6.25 0.20
C GLY A 112 9.38 6.66 1.68
N ASP A 113 8.49 7.53 2.16
CA ASP A 113 8.47 7.94 3.56
C ASP A 113 7.87 6.86 4.47
N TYR A 114 8.05 7.07 5.78
CA TYR A 114 7.37 6.31 6.83
C TYR A 114 6.27 7.15 7.46
N ALA A 115 5.15 6.53 7.76
CA ALA A 115 4.04 7.19 8.45
C ALA A 115 3.37 6.24 9.44
N VAL A 116 2.84 6.78 10.52
CA VAL A 116 1.91 6.07 11.41
C VAL A 116 0.50 6.41 10.98
N VAL A 117 -0.31 5.37 10.81
CA VAL A 117 -1.74 5.47 10.50
C VAL A 117 -2.51 5.02 11.72
N GLY A 118 -3.34 5.90 12.27
CA GLY A 118 -4.29 5.55 13.33
C GLY A 118 -5.59 5.06 12.72
N VAL A 119 -6.04 3.89 13.18
CA VAL A 119 -7.25 3.23 12.75
C VAL A 119 -8.16 3.01 13.97
N MET A 120 -9.43 3.27 13.77
CA MET A 120 -10.51 3.00 14.71
C MET A 120 -11.43 1.94 14.11
N ASP A 121 -12.09 1.18 14.99
CA ASP A 121 -12.90 0.02 14.65
C ASP A 121 -12.06 -1.03 13.89
N GLU A 122 -12.33 -1.23 12.60
CA GLU A 122 -11.63 -2.23 11.77
C GLU A 122 -10.95 -1.61 10.54
N ASN A 123 -11.50 -0.52 9.98
CA ASN A 123 -11.03 0.05 8.73
C ASN A 123 -11.18 1.58 8.64
N THR A 124 -11.47 2.27 9.73
CA THR A 124 -11.63 3.73 9.73
C THR A 124 -10.31 4.40 10.06
N CYS A 125 -9.66 5.00 9.06
CA CYS A 125 -8.47 5.82 9.26
C CYS A 125 -8.87 7.21 9.74
N ILE A 126 -8.33 7.64 10.89
CA ILE A 126 -8.65 8.94 11.49
C ILE A 126 -7.44 9.88 11.61
N CYS A 127 -6.23 9.36 11.43
CA CYS A 127 -5.02 10.17 11.45
C CYS A 127 -3.87 9.51 10.68
N ILE A 128 -3.02 10.33 10.08
CA ILE A 128 -1.79 9.91 9.41
C ILE A 128 -0.69 10.89 9.80
N VAL A 129 0.41 10.39 10.34
CA VAL A 129 1.51 11.21 10.85
C VAL A 129 2.83 10.73 10.27
N LYS A 130 3.59 11.64 9.65
CA LYS A 130 4.93 11.34 9.14
C LYS A 130 5.87 10.99 10.29
N VAL A 131 6.69 9.96 10.11
CA VAL A 131 7.75 9.60 11.06
C VAL A 131 9.10 9.49 10.37
N ALA A 132 10.18 9.52 11.16
CA ALA A 132 11.54 9.62 10.61
C ALA A 132 12.06 8.30 10.05
N SER A 133 11.64 7.15 10.61
CA SER A 133 12.24 5.85 10.28
C SER A 133 11.29 4.68 10.51
N SER A 134 11.62 3.52 9.93
CA SER A 134 10.94 2.25 10.20
C SER A 134 11.13 1.75 11.65
N SER A 135 12.09 2.30 12.39
CA SER A 135 12.35 1.96 13.80
C SER A 135 11.54 2.77 14.80
N GLU A 136 10.70 3.72 14.35
CA GLU A 136 9.94 4.60 15.24
C GLU A 136 9.09 3.81 16.26
N ASP A 137 8.99 4.36 17.47
CA ASP A 137 8.12 3.86 18.53
C ASP A 137 6.71 4.41 18.34
N ILE A 138 5.84 3.60 17.74
CA ILE A 138 4.46 3.95 17.36
C ILE A 138 3.65 4.45 18.58
N SER A 139 3.94 3.92 19.77
CA SER A 139 3.24 4.27 21.02
C SER A 139 3.43 5.73 21.41
N LYS A 140 4.51 6.36 20.97
CA LYS A 140 4.84 7.76 21.27
C LYS A 140 4.27 8.74 20.23
N VAL A 141 3.78 8.24 19.10
CA VAL A 141 3.27 9.10 18.03
C VAL A 141 1.91 9.65 18.42
N SER A 142 1.83 10.99 18.43
CA SER A 142 0.58 11.73 18.65
C SER A 142 -0.30 11.59 17.42
N CYS A 143 -1.11 10.55 17.45
CA CYS A 143 -2.21 10.26 16.53
C CYS A 143 -3.40 10.09 17.48
N PRO A 144 -4.46 10.92 17.36
CA PRO A 144 -5.64 10.83 18.22
C PRO A 144 -6.15 9.40 18.23
#